data_AF-A0A5S5AW97-F1
#
_entry.id   AF-A0A5S5AW97-F1
#
_cell.length_a   1.000
_cell.length_b   1.000
_cell.length_c   1.000
_cell.angle_alpha   90.00
_cell.angle_beta   90.00
_cell.angle_gamma   90.00
#
_symmetry.space_group_name_H-M   'P 1'
#
loop_
_entity.id
_entity.type
_entity.pdbx_description
1 polymer ?
#
loop_
_entity_poly.entity_id
_entity_poly.type
_entity_poly.pdbx_seq_one_letter_code
_entity_poly.pdbx_strand_id
1 'polypeptide(L)'
;MKKRTRSTALLITLLFAGAIVGSAVGEALKNVVPLLSYGPKLGLNMSSFDMGIAGFSFGFYLNLNLAGALGVLLGALLYQRM
;
A
#
# COMPACT_ATOMS: atom_id res chain seq x y z
N MET A 1 37.33 -7.37 -3.76
CA MET A 1 36.41 -7.36 -2.60
C MET A 1 35.23 -6.43 -2.92
N LYS A 2 34.15 -6.96 -3.50
CA LYS A 2 32.98 -6.18 -3.93
C LYS A 2 32.15 -5.87 -2.68
N LYS A 3 32.27 -4.64 -2.16
CA LYS A 3 31.56 -4.20 -0.96
C LYS A 3 30.07 -4.49 -1.17
N ARG A 4 29.53 -5.34 -0.31
CA ARG A 4 28.11 -5.66 -0.13
C ARG A 4 27.38 -4.34 0.11
N THR A 5 27.04 -3.62 -0.96
CA THR A 5 26.06 -2.55 -0.89
C THR A 5 24.77 -3.27 -0.59
N ARG A 6 24.39 -3.33 0.71
CA ARG A 6 23.02 -3.64 1.13
C ARG A 6 22.17 -2.59 0.41
N SER A 7 21.69 -2.94 -0.79
CA SER A 7 21.18 -1.96 -1.72
C SER A 7 19.93 -1.37 -1.12
N THR A 8 19.98 -0.08 -0.77
CA THR A 8 18.80 0.68 -0.33
C THR A 8 17.62 0.47 -1.28
N ALA A 9 17.90 0.24 -2.57
CA ALA A 9 16.93 -0.18 -3.58
C ALA A 9 16.18 -1.47 -3.22
N LEU A 10 16.86 -2.52 -2.74
CA LEU A 10 16.20 -3.77 -2.31
C LEU A 10 15.28 -3.55 -1.12
N LEU A 11 15.70 -2.75 -0.14
CA LEU A 11 14.86 -2.39 1.00
C LEU A 11 13.61 -1.65 0.53
N ILE A 12 13.77 -0.62 -0.32
CA ILE A 12 12.64 0.15 -0.85
C ILE A 12 11.67 -0.77 -1.61
N THR A 13 12.17 -1.62 -2.52
CA THR A 13 11.32 -2.56 -3.27
C THR A 13 10.57 -3.50 -2.33
N LEU A 14 11.23 -4.02 -1.29
CA LEU A 14 10.61 -4.95 -0.34
C LEU A 14 9.55 -4.26 0.52
N LEU A 15 9.77 -3.00 0.92
CA LEU A 15 8.77 -2.21 1.65
C LEU A 15 7.55 -1.92 0.77
N PHE A 16 7.74 -1.52 -0.49
CA PHE A 16 6.64 -1.29 -1.42
C PHE A 16 5.88 -2.59 -1.72
N ALA A 17 6.59 -3.69 -1.98
CA ALA A 17 5.96 -4.99 -2.19
C ALA A 17 5.17 -5.44 -0.94
N GLY A 18 5.76 -5.29 0.25
CA GLY A 18 5.11 -5.59 1.53
C GLY A 18 3.87 -4.73 1.76
N ALA A 19 3.93 -3.43 1.45
CA ALA A 19 2.78 -2.53 1.54
C ALA A 19 1.63 -2.98 0.62
N ILE A 20 1.94 -3.23 -0.66
CA ILE A 20 0.93 -3.60 -1.66
C ILE A 20 0.29 -4.95 -1.30
N VAL A 21 1.11 -5.96 -0.99
CA VAL A 21 0.62 -7.30 -0.64
C VAL A 21 -0.13 -7.28 0.68
N GLY A 22 0.42 -6.59 1.71
CA GLY A 22 -0.23 -6.45 3.01
C GLY A 22 -1.58 -5.76 2.90
N SER A 23 -1.68 -4.69 2.10
CA SER A 23 -2.94 -3.98 1.87
C SER A 23 -3.97 -4.86 1.17
N ALA A 24 -3.57 -5.56 0.10
CA ALA A 24 -4.46 -6.47 -0.64
C ALA A 24 -4.98 -7.62 0.25
N VAL A 25 -4.11 -8.20 1.08
CA VAL A 25 -4.47 -9.24 2.04
C VAL A 25 -5.42 -8.69 3.11
N GLY A 26 -5.15 -7.51 3.68
CA GLY A 26 -6.04 -6.88 4.66
C GLY A 26 -7.43 -6.57 4.14
N GLU A 27 -7.51 -6.17 2.87
CA GLU A 27 -8.78 -5.86 2.22
C GLU A 27 -9.56 -7.15 1.88
N ALA A 28 -8.87 -8.23 1.51
CA ALA A 28 -9.48 -9.56 1.35
C ALA A 28 -9.98 -10.15 2.67
N LEU A 29 -9.24 -9.94 3.77
CA LEU A 29 -9.59 -10.41 5.12
C LEU A 29 -10.53 -9.47 5.88
N LYS A 30 -10.99 -8.37 5.27
CA LYS A 30 -11.96 -7.42 5.82
C LYS A 30 -13.17 -8.10 6.46
N ASN A 31 -13.67 -9.17 5.82
CA ASN A 31 -14.89 -9.87 6.27
C ASN A 31 -14.67 -10.73 7.54
N VAL A 32 -13.42 -11.09 7.84
CA VAL A 32 -13.06 -11.93 8.99
C VAL A 32 -12.50 -11.06 10.13
N VAL A 33 -11.60 -10.14 9.80
CA VAL A 33 -10.97 -9.23 10.77
C VAL A 33 -11.03 -7.79 10.24
N PRO A 34 -12.14 -7.07 10.49
CA PRO A 34 -12.35 -5.72 9.94
C PRO A 34 -11.31 -4.71 10.44
N LEU A 35 -10.65 -5.00 11.58
CA LEU A 35 -9.56 -4.19 12.12
C LEU A 35 -8.37 -4.10 11.14
N LEU A 36 -8.07 -5.15 10.38
CA LEU A 36 -6.95 -5.15 9.42
C LEU A 36 -7.20 -4.24 8.20
N SER A 37 -8.47 -4.07 7.84
CA SER A 37 -8.90 -3.17 6.76
C SER A 37 -9.08 -1.73 7.23
N TYR A 38 -8.98 -1.47 8.54
CA TYR A 38 -9.11 -0.12 9.08
C TYR A 38 -7.91 0.73 8.68
N GLY A 39 -8.16 1.92 8.15
CA GLY A 39 -7.12 2.85 7.78
C GLY A 39 -7.63 4.03 6.96
N PRO A 40 -6.91 5.16 6.98
CA PRO A 40 -7.29 6.35 6.23
C PRO A 40 -7.14 6.10 4.72
N LYS A 41 -8.14 6.56 3.97
CA LYS A 41 -8.04 6.66 2.52
C LYS A 41 -7.27 7.93 2.19
N LEU A 42 -6.07 7.79 1.66
CA LEU A 42 -5.21 8.91 1.28
C LEU A 42 -5.29 9.08 -0.23
N GLY A 43 -5.81 10.20 -0.72
CA GLY A 43 -6.03 10.36 -2.15
C GLY A 43 -6.54 11.74 -2.56
N LEU A 44 -6.48 11.98 -3.86
CA LEU A 44 -7.20 13.06 -4.51
C LEU A 44 -8.66 12.63 -4.64
N ASN A 45 -9.54 13.34 -3.93
CA ASN A 45 -10.98 13.16 -4.07
C ASN A 45 -11.38 13.41 -5.53
N MET A 46 -12.34 12.62 -6.03
CA MET A 46 -12.77 12.64 -7.42
C MET A 46 -13.06 14.07 -7.87
N SER A 47 -12.24 14.60 -8.77
CA SER A 47 -12.56 15.79 -9.53
C SER A 47 -13.52 15.34 -10.63
N SER A 48 -14.81 15.43 -10.36
CA SER A 48 -15.86 15.15 -11.32
C SER A 48 -16.09 16.37 -12.19
N PHE A 49 -15.75 16.27 -13.47
CA PHE A 49 -16.11 17.27 -14.47
C PHE A 49 -17.40 16.80 -15.14
N ASP A 50 -18.51 17.45 -14.77
CA ASP A 50 -19.83 17.13 -15.30
C ASP A 50 -20.24 18.19 -16.33
N MET A 51 -20.42 17.76 -17.58
CA MET A 51 -20.88 18.61 -18.68
C MET A 51 -22.39 18.46 -18.94
N GLY A 52 -23.14 17.74 -18.10
CA GLY A 52 -24.60 17.52 -18.22
C GLY A 52 -25.02 16.49 -19.28
N ILE A 53 -24.13 16.12 -20.21
CA ILE A 53 -24.36 15.11 -21.27
C ILE A 53 -23.38 13.93 -21.14
N ALA A 54 -22.18 14.21 -20.64
CA ALA A 54 -21.14 13.24 -20.33
C ALA A 54 -20.34 13.76 -19.14
N GLY A 55 -19.99 12.87 -18.22
CA GLY A 55 -19.21 13.18 -17.03
C GLY A 55 -17.94 12.34 -17.00
N PHE A 56 -16.82 12.97 -16.63
CA PHE A 56 -15.55 12.28 -16.41
C PHE A 56 -15.05 12.56 -14.99
N SER A 57 -14.81 11.50 -14.22
CA SER A 57 -14.33 11.60 -12.84
C SER A 57 -12.93 11.04 -12.76
N PHE A 58 -11.96 11.90 -12.47
CA PHE A 58 -10.59 11.46 -12.17
C PHE A 58 -10.40 11.45 -10.66
N GLY A 59 -10.17 10.26 -10.10
CA GLY A 59 -9.90 10.07 -8.69
C GLY A 59 -8.76 9.08 -8.51
N PHE A 60 -7.81 9.42 -7.64
CA PHE A 60 -6.73 8.52 -7.24
C PHE A 60 -6.74 8.42 -5.73
N TYR A 61 -6.94 7.22 -5.20
CA TYR A 61 -6.88 6.96 -3.77
C TYR A 61 -6.01 5.75 -3.47
N LEU A 62 -5.24 5.87 -2.40
CA LEU A 62 -4.48 4.80 -1.77
C LEU A 62 -5.16 4.46 -0.45
N ASN A 63 -5.66 3.24 -0.34
CA ASN A 63 -6.13 2.70 0.92
C ASN A 63 -4.90 2.20 1.71
N LEU A 64 -4.44 3.01 2.66
CA LEU A 64 -3.42 2.58 3.61
C LEU A 64 -4.11 1.98 4.82
N ASN A 65 -4.24 0.66 4.83
CA ASN A 65 -4.84 -0.10 5.92
C ASN A 65 -3.78 -0.64 6.89
N LEU A 66 -4.22 -1.03 8.10
CA LEU A 66 -3.34 -1.59 9.12
C LEU A 66 -2.60 -2.85 8.63
N ALA A 67 -3.22 -3.65 7.76
CA ALA A 67 -2.55 -4.81 7.17
C ALA A 67 -1.40 -4.45 6.23
N GLY A 68 -1.52 -3.37 5.47
CA GLY A 68 -0.45 -2.81 4.65
C GLY A 68 0.71 -2.32 5.52
N ALA A 69 0.40 -1.64 6.64
CA ALA A 69 1.42 -1.26 7.62
C ALA A 69 2.14 -2.49 8.22
N LEU A 70 1.39 -3.56 8.54
CA LEU A 70 1.97 -4.83 8.97
C LEU A 70 2.82 -5.48 7.86
N GLY A 71 2.38 -5.43 6.61
CA GLY A 71 3.13 -5.93 5.46
C GLY A 71 4.46 -5.19 5.25
N VAL A 72 4.47 -3.87 5.46
CA VAL A 72 5.70 -3.05 5.47
C VAL A 72 6.61 -3.47 6.62
N LEU A 73 6.08 -3.64 7.84
CA LEU A 73 6.85 -4.08 9.00
C LEU A 73 7.47 -5.45 8.78
N LEU A 74 6.72 -6.40 8.22
CA LEU A 74 7.21 -7.74 7.86
C LEU A 74 8.30 -7.66 6.77
N GLY A 75 8.12 -6.81 5.76
CA GLY A 75 9.14 -6.54 4.75
C GLY A 75 10.43 -5.98 5.37
N ALA A 76 10.32 -5.00 6.26
CA ALA A 76 11.48 -4.45 6.97
C ALA A 76 12.21 -5.51 7.80
N LEU A 77 11.46 -6.38 8.49
CA LEU A 77 12.00 -7.45 9.33
C LEU A 77 12.70 -8.54 8.49
N LEU A 78 12.13 -8.91 7.33
CA LEU A 78 12.76 -9.79 6.36
C LEU A 78 14.08 -9.22 5.83
N TYR A 79 14.11 -7.91 5.51
CA TYR A 79 15.34 -7.26 5.08
C TYR A 79 16.40 -7.23 6.19
N GLN A 80 16.00 -6.99 7.44
CA GLN A 80 16.93 -6.97 8.56
C GLN A 80 17.59 -8.33 8.78
N ARG A 81 16.89 -9.43 8.46
CA ARG A 81 17.38 -10.80 8.56
C ARG A 81 18.34 -11.23 7.43
N MET A 82 18.39 -10.50 6.30
CA MET A 82 19.29 -10.77 5.16
C MET A 82 20.64 -10.03 5.26
#